data_AF-A0A7S0FSF2-F1
#
_entry.id   AF-A0A7S0FSF2-F1
#
_cell.length_a   1.000
_cell.length_b   1.000
_cell.length_c   1.000
_cell.angle_alpha   90.00
_cell.angle_beta   90.00
_cell.angle_gamma   90.00
#
_symmetry.space_group_name_H-M   'P 1'
#
loop_
_entity.id
_entity.type
_entity.pdbx_description
1 polymer ?
#
loop_
_entity_poly.entity_id
_entity_poly.type
_entity_poly.pdbx_seq_one_letter_code
_entity_poly.pdbx_strand_id
1 'polypeptide(L)'
;FAGRRELQFTAGDGEVCDALELLVMHMVKDERAVVTCSKPVLCADARLGLEGLGGDGKVSLTVQLHEFDNGKASWEMSGEEKVAYAAQRKEVGSRLFKAGRYGLALERYKSAAEFLRSYASIPEGGDELITVCDLNKAACMLKLNDHFGAKAACTSVLVQEPDNVKALFRRA
;
A
#
# COMPACT_ATOMS: atom_id res chain seq x y z
N PHE A 1 -2.62 23.97 -16.00
CA PHE A 1 -3.88 23.78 -15.26
C PHE A 1 -4.72 22.77 -16.02
N ALA A 2 -4.95 21.57 -15.49
CA ALA A 2 -5.64 20.48 -16.20
C ALA A 2 -7.19 20.55 -16.07
N GLY A 3 -7.72 21.59 -15.41
CA GLY A 3 -9.15 21.73 -15.11
C GLY A 3 -9.56 21.01 -13.82
N ARG A 4 -10.74 21.35 -13.28
CA ARG A 4 -11.34 20.61 -12.17
C ARG A 4 -11.84 19.26 -12.69
N ARG A 5 -11.62 18.21 -11.90
CA ARG A 5 -12.13 16.85 -12.11
C ARG A 5 -12.71 16.34 -10.80
N GLU A 6 -13.75 15.53 -10.89
CA GLU A 6 -14.36 14.85 -9.76
C GLU A 6 -14.17 13.35 -9.94
N LEU A 7 -13.75 12.67 -8.88
CA LEU A 7 -13.36 11.26 -8.90
C LEU A 7 -13.98 10.55 -7.70
N GLN A 8 -14.41 9.31 -7.93
CA GLN A 8 -14.79 8.35 -6.89
C GLN A 8 -13.90 7.13 -7.04
N PHE A 9 -13.28 6.68 -5.95
CA PHE A 9 -12.36 5.53 -5.95
C PHE A 9 -12.22 4.97 -4.54
N THR A 10 -11.77 3.72 -4.42
CA THR A 10 -11.41 3.14 -3.12
C THR A 10 -9.95 3.46 -2.79
N ALA A 11 -9.77 4.21 -1.69
CA ALA A 11 -8.44 4.58 -1.24
C ALA A 11 -7.59 3.34 -0.91
N GLY A 12 -6.43 3.31 -1.52
CA GLY A 12 -5.44 2.26 -1.41
C GLY A 12 -5.58 1.11 -2.39
N ASP A 13 -6.56 1.12 -3.28
CA ASP A 13 -6.67 0.09 -4.31
C ASP A 13 -5.79 0.38 -5.54
N GLY A 14 -5.13 1.53 -5.58
CA GLY A 14 -4.29 1.95 -6.70
C GLY A 14 -5.12 2.18 -7.96
N GLU A 15 -6.29 2.77 -7.79
CA GLU A 15 -7.15 3.21 -8.89
C GLU A 15 -6.72 4.56 -9.46
N VAL A 16 -6.08 5.39 -8.62
CA VAL A 16 -5.56 6.71 -8.97
C VAL A 16 -4.05 6.76 -8.74
N CYS A 17 -3.40 7.87 -9.08
CA CYS A 17 -1.96 8.04 -8.88
C CYS A 17 -1.51 7.97 -7.41
N ASP A 18 -0.27 7.56 -7.19
CA ASP A 18 0.30 7.32 -5.86
C ASP A 18 0.16 8.54 -4.94
N ALA A 19 0.30 9.76 -5.48
CA ALA A 19 0.13 10.99 -4.71
C ALA A 19 -1.29 11.15 -4.14
N LEU A 20 -2.32 10.82 -4.91
CA LEU A 20 -3.71 10.88 -4.45
C LEU A 20 -4.01 9.74 -3.46
N GLU A 21 -3.57 8.52 -3.78
CA GLU A 21 -3.74 7.33 -2.92
C GLU A 21 -3.20 7.55 -1.50
N LEU A 22 -2.10 8.30 -1.38
CA LEU A 22 -1.49 8.63 -0.09
C LEU A 22 -2.14 9.84 0.58
N LEU A 23 -2.46 10.89 -0.19
CA LEU A 23 -2.99 12.13 0.37
C LEU A 23 -4.35 11.92 1.04
N VAL A 24 -5.29 11.24 0.36
CA VAL A 24 -6.68 11.16 0.85
C VAL A 24 -6.81 10.39 2.16
N MET A 25 -5.84 9.54 2.49
CA MET A 25 -5.79 8.82 3.77
C MET A 25 -5.51 9.72 4.98
N HIS A 26 -5.05 10.95 4.74
CA HIS A 26 -4.73 11.95 5.77
C HIS A 26 -5.70 13.13 5.78
N MET A 27 -6.74 13.11 4.95
CA MET A 27 -7.69 14.20 4.84
C MET A 27 -8.94 13.93 5.68
N VAL A 28 -9.61 15.00 6.11
CA VAL A 28 -10.94 14.96 6.73
C VAL A 28 -12.04 15.42 5.75
N LYS A 29 -13.30 15.15 6.09
CA LYS A 29 -14.45 15.53 5.25
C LYS A 29 -14.46 17.05 5.03
N ASP A 30 -14.71 17.44 3.78
CA ASP A 30 -14.70 18.82 3.27
C ASP A 30 -13.32 19.52 3.29
N GLU A 31 -12.24 18.82 3.67
CA GLU A 31 -10.90 19.39 3.66
C GLU A 31 -10.45 19.69 2.23
N ARG A 32 -9.80 20.85 2.08
CA ARG A 32 -9.06 21.21 0.87
C ARG A 32 -7.58 21.30 1.18
N ALA A 33 -6.79 20.41 0.58
CA ALA A 33 -5.35 20.32 0.77
C ALA A 33 -4.59 20.52 -0.54
N VAL A 34 -3.33 20.91 -0.43
CA VAL A 34 -2.38 20.97 -1.56
C VAL A 34 -1.25 19.99 -1.29
N VAL A 35 -1.12 18.97 -2.14
CA VAL A 35 0.04 18.08 -2.13
C VAL A 35 1.04 18.54 -3.17
N THR A 36 2.31 18.64 -2.78
CA THR A 36 3.41 18.94 -3.71
C THR A 36 4.34 17.75 -3.78
N CYS A 37 4.41 17.11 -4.95
CA CYS A 37 5.25 15.96 -5.20
C CYS A 37 6.53 16.37 -5.94
N SER A 38 7.69 15.96 -5.43
CA SER A 38 8.99 16.13 -6.10
C SER A 38 9.29 15.07 -7.16
N LYS A 39 8.42 14.05 -7.30
CA LYS A 39 8.53 13.00 -8.30
C LYS A 39 7.28 13.03 -9.19
N PRO A 40 7.30 13.76 -10.33
CA PRO A 40 6.12 13.96 -11.18
C PRO A 40 5.42 12.66 -11.60
N VAL A 41 6.19 11.58 -11.78
CA VAL A 41 5.67 10.24 -12.12
C VAL A 41 4.64 9.71 -11.11
N LEU A 42 4.75 10.10 -9.82
CA LEU A 42 3.79 9.68 -8.78
C LEU A 42 2.44 10.42 -8.87
N CYS A 43 2.38 11.50 -9.67
CA CYS A 43 1.15 12.23 -9.95
C CYS A 43 0.55 11.86 -11.31
N ALA A 44 1.18 10.96 -12.06
CA ALA A 44 0.73 10.60 -13.40
C ALA A 44 -0.61 9.85 -13.33
N ASP A 45 -1.65 10.43 -13.94
CA ASP A 45 -3.01 9.89 -13.93
C ASP A 45 -3.82 10.34 -15.15
N ALA A 46 -4.28 9.39 -15.95
CA ALA A 46 -5.11 9.66 -17.12
C ALA A 46 -6.46 10.32 -16.76
N ARG A 47 -7.05 9.97 -15.62
CA ARG A 47 -8.34 10.53 -15.15
C ARG A 47 -8.21 12.02 -14.83
N LEU A 48 -7.01 12.46 -14.44
CA LEU A 48 -6.70 13.87 -14.20
C LEU A 48 -6.21 14.61 -15.46
N GLY A 49 -6.03 13.91 -16.58
CA GLY A 49 -5.36 14.46 -17.77
C GLY A 49 -3.87 14.75 -17.52
N LEU A 50 -3.25 14.02 -16.59
CA LEU A 50 -1.85 14.15 -16.18
C LEU A 50 -1.05 12.95 -16.67
N GLU A 51 -1.11 12.66 -17.97
CA GLU A 51 -0.36 11.56 -18.56
C GLU A 51 1.08 11.97 -18.89
N GLY A 52 2.01 11.00 -18.88
CA GLY A 52 3.39 11.24 -19.31
C GLY A 52 4.22 12.14 -18.40
N LEU A 53 3.81 12.34 -17.13
CA LEU A 53 4.61 13.08 -16.17
C LEU A 53 5.92 12.35 -15.86
N GLY A 54 7.05 13.00 -16.11
CA GLY A 54 8.39 12.49 -15.84
C GLY A 54 9.42 13.62 -15.72
N GLY A 55 10.69 13.26 -15.57
CA GLY A 55 11.80 14.21 -15.45
C GLY A 55 11.91 14.89 -14.08
N ASP A 56 12.76 15.91 -14.02
CA ASP A 56 13.04 16.69 -12.82
C ASP A 56 12.06 17.87 -12.71
N GLY A 57 11.23 17.85 -11.67
CA GLY A 57 10.23 18.89 -11.47
C GLY A 57 9.36 18.64 -10.25
N LYS A 58 8.50 19.61 -9.92
CA LYS A 58 7.48 19.48 -8.88
C LYS A 58 6.10 19.57 -9.49
N VAL A 59 5.19 18.71 -9.03
CA VAL A 59 3.78 18.75 -9.39
C VAL A 59 2.98 19.05 -8.13
N SER A 60 2.12 20.06 -8.19
CA SER A 60 1.21 20.39 -7.10
C SER A 60 -0.22 20.08 -7.49
N LEU A 61 -0.91 19.27 -6.69
CA LEU A 61 -2.32 18.95 -6.86
C LEU A 61 -3.11 19.62 -5.73
N THR A 62 -4.17 20.34 -6.08
CA THR A 62 -5.15 20.83 -5.10
C THR A 62 -6.29 19.84 -5.06
N VAL A 63 -6.54 19.25 -3.91
CA VAL A 63 -7.51 18.17 -3.71
C VAL A 63 -8.51 18.63 -2.67
N GLN A 64 -9.79 18.38 -2.93
CA GLN A 64 -10.87 18.60 -1.98
C GLN A 64 -11.55 17.26 -1.74
N LEU A 65 -11.59 16.82 -0.48
CA LEU A 65 -12.27 15.59 -0.09
C LEU A 65 -13.73 15.92 0.23
N HIS A 66 -14.65 15.52 -0.64
CA HIS A 66 -16.08 15.80 -0.44
C HIS A 66 -16.72 14.86 0.58
N GLU A 67 -16.51 13.55 0.41
CA GLU A 67 -17.12 12.54 1.26
C GLU A 67 -16.28 11.26 1.21
N PHE A 68 -16.33 10.48 2.30
CA PHE A 68 -15.72 9.17 2.39
C PHE A 68 -16.49 8.29 3.36
N ASP A 69 -16.36 6.98 3.19
CA ASP A 69 -16.88 5.95 4.09
C ASP A 69 -15.73 5.02 4.49
N ASN A 70 -15.56 4.76 5.79
CA ASN A 70 -14.47 3.93 6.31
C ASN A 70 -14.80 2.43 6.30
N GLY A 71 -16.01 2.06 5.88
CA GLY A 71 -16.54 0.72 6.03
C GLY A 71 -16.70 0.31 7.50
N LYS A 72 -16.79 -1.00 7.71
CA LYS A 72 -16.90 -1.62 9.03
C LYS A 72 -15.65 -1.32 9.87
N ALA A 73 -15.83 -0.91 11.12
CA ALA A 73 -14.70 -0.63 11.98
C ALA A 73 -14.00 -1.91 12.44
N SER A 74 -12.70 -1.82 12.72
CA SER A 74 -11.85 -2.98 13.02
C SER A 74 -12.24 -3.72 14.31
N TRP A 75 -12.88 -3.03 15.27
CA TRP A 75 -13.39 -3.60 16.51
C TRP A 75 -14.75 -4.31 16.35
N GLU A 76 -15.47 -4.02 15.27
CA GLU A 76 -16.73 -4.70 14.93
C GLU A 76 -16.48 -5.98 14.14
N MET A 77 -15.24 -6.22 13.70
CA MET A 77 -14.86 -7.40 12.92
C MET A 77 -14.59 -8.62 13.80
N SER A 78 -15.10 -9.78 13.39
CA SER A 78 -14.70 -11.08 13.93
C SER A 78 -13.24 -11.40 13.57
N GLY A 79 -12.67 -12.44 14.19
CA GLY A 79 -11.32 -12.92 13.81
C GLY A 79 -11.22 -13.31 12.34
N GLU A 80 -12.23 -14.02 11.83
CA GLU A 80 -12.32 -14.42 10.42
C GLU A 80 -12.43 -13.21 9.49
N GLU A 81 -13.26 -12.22 9.83
CA GLU A 81 -13.41 -11.00 9.04
C GLU A 81 -12.11 -10.19 8.99
N LYS A 82 -11.33 -10.15 10.08
CA LYS A 82 -10.02 -9.50 10.12
C LYS A 82 -9.03 -10.17 9.17
N VAL A 83 -8.98 -11.50 9.16
CA VAL A 83 -8.12 -12.26 8.25
C VAL A 83 -8.56 -12.10 6.80
N ALA A 84 -9.86 -12.16 6.54
CA ALA A 84 -10.42 -11.92 5.21
C ALA A 84 -10.11 -10.51 4.69
N TYR A 85 -10.24 -9.48 5.55
CA TYR A 85 -9.87 -8.11 5.23
C TYR A 85 -8.37 -8.02 4.88
N ALA A 86 -7.50 -8.54 5.74
CA ALA A 86 -6.06 -8.53 5.48
C ALA A 86 -5.69 -9.29 4.20
N ALA A 87 -6.38 -10.40 3.90
CA ALA A 87 -6.18 -11.19 2.69
C ALA A 87 -6.57 -10.38 1.45
N GLN A 88 -7.70 -9.67 1.49
CA GLN A 88 -8.11 -8.75 0.44
C GLN A 88 -7.06 -7.65 0.22
N ARG A 89 -6.55 -7.03 1.29
CA ARG A 89 -5.50 -6.00 1.18
C ARG A 89 -4.20 -6.56 0.60
N LYS A 90 -3.85 -7.81 0.92
CA LYS A 90 -2.72 -8.54 0.31
C LYS A 90 -2.93 -8.78 -1.19
N GLU A 91 -4.14 -9.10 -1.64
CA GLU A 91 -4.44 -9.24 -3.07
C GLU A 91 -4.33 -7.91 -3.83
N VAL A 92 -4.76 -6.80 -3.21
CA VAL A 92 -4.52 -5.45 -3.75
C VAL A 92 -3.02 -5.19 -3.91
N GLY A 93 -2.21 -5.48 -2.89
CA GLY A 93 -0.75 -5.38 -2.98
C GLY A 93 -0.17 -6.20 -4.14
N SER A 94 -0.73 -7.40 -4.37
CA SER A 94 -0.29 -8.30 -5.45
C SER A 94 -0.63 -7.78 -6.83
N ARG A 95 -1.78 -7.13 -6.99
CA ARG A 95 -2.15 -6.42 -8.22
C ARG A 95 -1.23 -5.21 -8.47
N LEU A 96 -0.93 -4.43 -7.43
CA LEU A 96 -0.02 -3.28 -7.54
C LEU A 96 1.41 -3.70 -7.90
N PHE A 97 1.89 -4.79 -7.31
CA PHE A 97 3.20 -5.34 -7.62
C PHE A 97 3.29 -5.75 -9.10
N LYS A 98 2.27 -6.43 -9.63
CA LYS A 98 2.20 -6.80 -11.05
C LYS A 98 2.15 -5.57 -11.97
N ALA A 99 1.52 -4.49 -11.52
CA ALA A 99 1.46 -3.21 -12.23
C ALA A 99 2.76 -2.38 -12.12
N GLY A 100 3.80 -2.87 -11.44
CA GLY A 100 5.07 -2.15 -11.26
C GLY A 100 5.01 -1.02 -10.21
N ARG A 101 3.89 -0.87 -9.50
CA ARG A 101 3.69 0.15 -8.45
C ARG A 101 4.22 -0.37 -7.11
N TYR A 102 5.53 -0.64 -7.06
CA TYR A 102 6.15 -1.34 -5.94
C TYR A 102 6.08 -0.59 -4.61
N GLY A 103 6.08 0.75 -4.63
CA GLY A 103 5.93 1.57 -3.41
C GLY A 103 4.57 1.37 -2.74
N LEU A 104 3.48 1.47 -3.50
CA LEU A 104 2.15 1.20 -2.96
C LEU A 104 1.96 -0.27 -2.60
N ALA A 105 2.49 -1.19 -3.41
CA ALA A 105 2.44 -2.62 -3.08
C ALA A 105 3.08 -2.89 -1.71
N LEU A 106 4.26 -2.31 -1.46
CA LEU A 106 4.96 -2.39 -0.18
C LEU A 106 4.10 -1.90 0.98
N GLU A 107 3.52 -0.70 0.86
CA GLU A 107 2.65 -0.13 1.90
C GLU A 107 1.40 -0.98 2.14
N ARG A 108 0.83 -1.61 1.11
CA ARG A 108 -0.33 -2.49 1.28
C ARG A 108 0.02 -3.76 2.04
N TYR A 109 1.10 -4.44 1.68
CA TYR A 109 1.55 -5.61 2.43
C TYR A 109 1.94 -5.27 3.87
N LYS A 110 2.57 -4.13 4.08
CA LYS A 110 2.89 -3.61 5.42
C LYS A 110 1.64 -3.37 6.24
N SER A 111 0.67 -2.63 5.71
CA SER A 111 -0.60 -2.35 6.40
C SER A 111 -1.39 -3.62 6.73
N ALA A 112 -1.40 -4.62 5.83
CA ALA A 112 -2.11 -5.87 6.06
C ALA A 112 -1.48 -6.70 7.19
N ALA A 113 -0.15 -6.79 7.23
CA ALA A 113 0.55 -7.49 8.30
C ALA A 113 0.44 -6.74 9.64
N GLU A 114 0.63 -5.42 9.64
CA GLU A 114 0.51 -4.58 10.85
C GLU A 114 -0.91 -4.59 11.41
N PHE A 115 -1.93 -4.60 10.56
CA PHE A 115 -3.33 -4.74 10.97
C PHE A 115 -3.53 -6.00 11.82
N LEU A 116 -3.05 -7.16 11.37
CA LEU A 116 -3.18 -8.41 12.11
C LEU A 116 -2.30 -8.43 13.38
N ARG A 117 -1.09 -7.86 13.33
CA ARG A 117 -0.18 -7.75 14.48
C ARG A 117 -0.66 -6.73 15.53
N SER A 118 -1.60 -5.84 15.20
CA SER A 118 -2.10 -4.80 16.12
C SER A 118 -3.01 -5.34 17.23
N TYR A 119 -3.50 -6.57 17.08
CA TYR A 119 -4.38 -7.21 18.05
C TYR A 119 -3.58 -7.94 19.14
N ALA A 120 -4.20 -8.08 20.32
CA ALA A 120 -3.59 -8.78 21.46
C ALA A 120 -3.23 -10.24 21.15
N SER A 121 -4.03 -10.89 20.31
CA SER A 121 -3.73 -12.19 19.71
C SER A 121 -3.99 -12.15 18.21
N ILE A 122 -3.11 -12.81 17.46
CA ILE A 122 -3.28 -12.97 16.01
C ILE A 122 -4.47 -13.93 15.78
N PRO A 123 -5.46 -13.55 14.97
CA PRO A 123 -6.57 -14.46 14.64
C PRO A 123 -6.09 -15.71 13.91
N GLU A 124 -6.84 -16.80 14.00
CA GLU A 124 -6.53 -18.08 13.33
C GLU A 124 -6.32 -17.89 11.82
N GLY A 125 -5.23 -18.44 11.28
CA GLY A 125 -4.82 -18.24 9.88
C GLY A 125 -4.12 -16.91 9.58
N GLY A 126 -4.03 -16.01 10.58
CA GLY A 126 -3.35 -14.72 10.44
C GLY A 126 -1.83 -14.82 10.31
N ASP A 127 -1.19 -15.77 10.99
CA ASP A 127 0.27 -15.95 10.97
C ASP A 127 0.79 -16.28 9.56
N GLU A 128 0.15 -17.22 8.86
CA GLU A 128 0.52 -17.58 7.49
C GLU A 128 0.40 -16.38 6.54
N LEU A 129 -0.69 -15.61 6.69
CA LEU A 129 -0.94 -14.42 5.89
C LEU A 129 0.10 -13.32 6.17
N ILE A 130 0.47 -13.13 7.43
CA ILE A 130 1.55 -12.24 7.86
C ILE A 130 2.87 -12.64 7.20
N THR A 131 3.25 -13.93 7.26
CA THR A 131 4.48 -14.43 6.62
C THR A 131 4.48 -14.15 5.11
N VAL A 132 3.36 -14.42 4.43
CA VAL A 132 3.22 -14.14 3.00
C VAL A 132 3.37 -12.64 2.71
N CYS A 133 2.77 -11.77 3.53
CA CYS A 133 2.94 -10.33 3.41
C CYS A 133 4.38 -9.89 3.62
N ASP A 134 5.09 -10.40 4.64
CA ASP A 134 6.49 -10.07 4.90
C ASP A 134 7.44 -10.53 3.79
N LEU A 135 7.21 -11.72 3.24
CA LEU A 135 7.90 -12.17 2.04
C LEU A 135 7.66 -11.22 0.86
N ASN A 136 6.42 -10.80 0.63
CA ASN A 136 6.09 -9.91 -0.47
C ASN A 136 6.63 -8.48 -0.26
N LYS A 137 6.70 -7.99 0.99
CA LYS A 137 7.43 -6.76 1.33
C LYS A 137 8.88 -6.84 0.91
N ALA A 138 9.57 -7.95 1.24
CA ALA A 138 10.94 -8.16 0.81
C ALA A 138 11.08 -8.14 -0.72
N ALA A 139 10.14 -8.75 -1.45
CA ALA A 139 10.14 -8.70 -2.91
C ALA A 139 9.94 -7.28 -3.46
N CYS A 140 9.08 -6.46 -2.84
CA CYS A 140 8.91 -5.04 -3.20
C CYS A 140 10.19 -4.25 -2.93
N MET A 141 10.81 -4.45 -1.77
CA MET A 141 12.07 -3.79 -1.39
C MET A 141 13.20 -4.11 -2.38
N LEU A 142 13.33 -5.37 -2.81
CA LEU A 142 14.27 -5.75 -3.88
C LEU A 142 14.00 -5.02 -5.19
N LYS A 143 12.73 -4.84 -5.58
CA LYS A 143 12.36 -4.06 -6.78
C LYS A 143 12.62 -2.56 -6.64
N LEU A 144 12.64 -2.06 -5.41
CA LEU A 144 12.97 -0.67 -5.09
C LEU A 144 14.47 -0.46 -4.80
N ASN A 145 15.31 -1.49 -4.98
CA ASN A 145 16.74 -1.50 -4.64
C ASN A 145 17.05 -1.25 -3.15
N ASP A 146 16.08 -1.49 -2.26
CA ASP A 146 16.27 -1.49 -0.81
C ASP A 146 16.73 -2.87 -0.33
N HIS A 147 18.00 -3.17 -0.56
CA HIS A 147 18.60 -4.45 -0.18
C HIS A 147 18.64 -4.65 1.34
N PHE A 148 18.82 -3.57 2.10
CA PHE A 148 18.86 -3.64 3.57
C PHE A 148 17.50 -3.97 4.15
N GLY A 149 16.44 -3.28 3.70
CA GLY A 149 15.07 -3.58 4.09
C GLY A 149 14.67 -4.99 3.70
N ALA A 150 15.00 -5.43 2.47
CA ALA A 150 14.69 -6.78 2.01
C ALA A 150 15.35 -7.86 2.89
N LYS A 151 16.63 -7.68 3.25
CA LYS A 151 17.37 -8.58 4.14
C LYS A 151 16.74 -8.64 5.54
N ALA A 152 16.35 -7.50 6.09
CA ALA A 152 15.70 -7.44 7.40
C ALA A 152 14.35 -8.16 7.40
N ALA A 153 13.51 -7.91 6.39
CA ALA A 153 12.22 -8.57 6.23
C ALA A 153 12.37 -10.10 6.08
N CYS A 154 13.31 -10.57 5.25
CA CYS A 154 13.58 -12.01 5.11
C CYS A 154 14.11 -12.63 6.40
N THR A 155 14.95 -11.91 7.15
CA THR A 155 15.48 -12.38 8.43
C THR A 155 14.36 -12.56 9.45
N SER A 156 13.40 -11.63 9.51
CA SER A 156 12.23 -11.77 10.38
C SER A 156 11.41 -13.02 10.07
N VAL A 157 11.23 -13.35 8.78
CA VAL A 157 10.55 -14.59 8.37
C VAL A 157 11.35 -15.81 8.80
N LEU A 158 12.67 -15.82 8.61
CA LEU A 158 13.54 -16.94 8.95
C LEU A 158 13.68 -17.19 10.46
N VAL A 159 13.37 -16.21 11.31
CA VAL A 159 13.28 -16.42 12.77
C VAL A 159 12.10 -17.35 13.11
N GLN A 160 11.01 -17.26 12.34
CA GLN A 160 9.80 -18.07 12.55
C GLN A 160 9.83 -19.35 11.71
N GLU A 161 10.32 -19.27 10.47
CA GLU A 161 10.40 -20.37 9.50
C GLU A 161 11.83 -20.49 8.93
N PRO A 162 12.77 -21.13 9.64
CA PRO A 162 14.18 -21.20 9.24
C PRO A 162 14.44 -21.79 7.85
N ASP A 163 13.56 -22.70 7.41
CA ASP A 163 13.66 -23.42 6.13
C ASP A 163 12.88 -22.75 4.98
N ASN A 164 12.38 -21.51 5.17
CA ASN A 164 11.61 -20.82 4.15
C ASN A 164 12.48 -20.50 2.91
N VAL A 165 12.33 -21.31 1.85
CA VAL A 165 13.10 -21.22 0.61
C VAL A 165 13.05 -19.83 -0.03
N LYS A 166 11.89 -19.15 0.02
CA LYS A 166 11.74 -17.81 -0.56
C LYS A 166 12.53 -16.78 0.23
N ALA A 167 12.51 -16.84 1.56
CA ALA A 167 13.27 -15.94 2.41
C ALA A 167 14.79 -16.19 2.28
N LEU A 168 15.22 -17.45 2.23
CA LEU A 168 16.63 -17.80 2.01
C LEU A 168 17.14 -17.25 0.67
N PHE A 169 16.39 -17.46 -0.41
CA PHE A 169 16.76 -16.98 -1.73
C PHE A 169 16.78 -15.46 -1.85
N ARG A 170 15.80 -14.75 -1.26
CA ARG A 170 15.69 -13.29 -1.34
C ARG A 170 16.68 -12.55 -0.43
N ARG A 171 17.26 -13.23 0.56
CA ARG A 171 18.23 -12.66 1.51
C ARG A 171 19.67 -12.72 1.01
N ALA A 172 19.99 -13.71 0.18
CA ALA A 172 21.32 -13.93 -0.40
C ALA A 172 21.68 -12.81 -1.38
#